data_AF-A0A4Z1JR60-F1
#
_entry.id   AF-A0A4Z1JR60-F1
#
_cell.length_a   1.000
_cell.length_b   1.000
_cell.length_c   1.000
_cell.angle_alpha   90.00
_cell.angle_beta   90.00
_cell.angle_gamma   90.00
#
_symmetry.space_group_name_H-M   'P 1'
#
loop_
_entity.id
_entity.type
_entity.pdbx_description
1 polymer ?
#
loop_
_entity_poly.entity_id
_entity_poly.type
_entity_poly.pdbx_seq_one_letter_code
_entity_poly.pdbx_strand_id
1 'polypeptide(L)'
;MALFDITSMFFRMRTRVYKIAQAHTSSIRNVIAIFNAGRFQEWRKIRIKLFLYIAIDLDIDIDTLTKHSNKIKIIQFDISSILRLRETVLYCKIKSEDFVVQTNANVIIASMGVPAVFLFSISYHIGVITRFKSSHVSMFGYGYIHDYIPPASIDMRPITMRVEREPGSTAPLVVARFGKSKYAEPVLLMKSVPDMRLVSAVMPDVWSGVDSAAIDIMSRAVIMYSS
;
A
#
# COMPACT_ATOMS: atom_id res chain seq x y z
N MET A 1 -6.77 21.91 -4.51
CA MET A 1 -7.14 20.81 -5.43
C MET A 1 -6.20 19.61 -5.26
N ALA A 2 -4.87 19.83 -5.31
CA ALA A 2 -3.83 18.79 -5.24
C ALA A 2 -3.98 17.65 -4.20
N LEU A 3 -4.56 17.88 -3.02
CA LEU A 3 -4.73 16.82 -2.01
C LEU A 3 -5.76 15.74 -2.41
N PHE A 4 -6.85 16.16 -3.08
CA PHE A 4 -7.82 15.23 -3.63
C PHE A 4 -7.20 14.38 -4.74
N ASP A 5 -6.34 15.00 -5.55
CA ASP A 5 -5.66 14.33 -6.66
C ASP A 5 -4.65 13.29 -6.15
N ILE A 6 -3.83 13.65 -5.16
CA ILE A 6 -2.87 12.70 -4.54
C ILE A 6 -3.60 11.52 -3.88
N THR A 7 -4.69 11.78 -3.16
CA THR A 7 -5.48 10.73 -2.51
C THR A 7 -6.14 9.81 -3.56
N SER A 8 -6.72 10.40 -4.61
CA SER A 8 -7.32 9.67 -5.74
C SER A 8 -6.30 8.81 -6.48
N MET A 9 -5.10 9.35 -6.71
CA MET A 9 -4.00 8.62 -7.33
C MET A 9 -3.52 7.45 -6.49
N PHE A 10 -3.36 7.64 -5.18
CA PHE A 10 -3.04 6.55 -4.28
C PHE A 10 -4.08 5.43 -4.31
N PHE A 11 -5.37 5.81 -4.35
CA PHE A 11 -6.44 4.85 -4.51
C PHE A 11 -6.33 4.07 -5.83
N ARG A 12 -6.02 4.75 -6.94
CA ARG A 12 -5.78 4.12 -8.26
C ARG A 12 -4.57 3.18 -8.26
N MET A 13 -3.44 3.63 -7.71
CA MET A 13 -2.22 2.82 -7.58
C MET A 13 -2.49 1.56 -6.76
N ARG A 14 -3.12 1.72 -5.59
CA ARG A 14 -3.51 0.62 -4.71
C ARG A 14 -4.44 -0.35 -5.44
N THR A 15 -5.45 0.16 -6.13
CA THR A 15 -6.39 -0.64 -6.93
C THR A 15 -5.65 -1.46 -7.98
N ARG A 16 -4.66 -0.88 -8.67
CA ARG A 16 -3.85 -1.61 -9.66
C ARG A 16 -3.00 -2.69 -9.02
N VAL A 17 -2.30 -2.38 -7.91
CA VAL A 17 -1.52 -3.35 -7.14
C VAL A 17 -2.39 -4.55 -6.75
N TYR A 18 -3.60 -4.32 -6.25
CA TYR A 18 -4.55 -5.37 -5.94
C TYR A 18 -4.98 -6.20 -7.16
N LYS A 19 -5.33 -5.53 -8.28
CA LYS A 19 -5.72 -6.23 -9.51
C LYS A 19 -4.63 -7.18 -9.99
N ILE A 20 -3.38 -6.72 -9.93
CA ILE A 20 -2.23 -7.52 -10.37
C ILE A 20 -1.98 -8.66 -9.40
N ALA A 21 -1.98 -8.42 -8.09
CA ALA A 21 -1.85 -9.47 -7.09
C ALA A 21 -2.93 -10.55 -7.25
N GLN A 22 -4.18 -10.15 -7.46
CA GLN A 22 -5.31 -11.07 -7.72
C GLN A 22 -5.20 -11.83 -9.05
N ALA A 23 -4.51 -11.27 -10.05
CA ALA A 23 -4.24 -11.98 -11.30
C ALA A 23 -3.12 -13.02 -11.14
N HIS A 24 -2.23 -12.84 -10.17
CA HIS A 24 -1.10 -13.73 -9.89
C HIS A 24 -1.40 -14.81 -8.85
N THR A 25 -2.54 -14.76 -8.16
CA THR A 25 -2.94 -15.84 -7.27
C THR A 25 -3.21 -17.12 -8.04
N SER A 26 -2.79 -18.26 -7.48
CA SER A 26 -3.11 -19.57 -8.05
C SER A 26 -4.62 -19.74 -8.26
N SER A 27 -5.01 -20.44 -9.33
CA SER A 27 -6.42 -20.78 -9.62
C SER A 27 -7.06 -21.66 -8.53
N ILE A 28 -6.24 -22.32 -7.70
CA ILE A 28 -6.67 -23.28 -6.68
C ILE A 28 -7.08 -22.54 -5.39
N ARG A 29 -6.33 -21.49 -4.99
CA ARG A 29 -6.60 -20.74 -3.76
C ARG A 29 -6.43 -19.24 -3.97
N ASN A 30 -7.57 -18.55 -4.03
CA ASN A 30 -7.68 -17.09 -4.11
C ASN A 30 -7.32 -16.46 -2.74
N VAL A 31 -6.05 -16.46 -2.35
CA VAL A 31 -5.58 -15.91 -1.06
C VAL A 31 -4.58 -14.79 -1.32
N ILE A 32 -4.65 -13.70 -0.54
CA ILE A 32 -3.68 -12.60 -0.58
C ILE A 32 -3.26 -12.25 0.84
N ALA A 33 -1.95 -12.13 1.08
CA ALA A 33 -1.42 -11.57 2.32
C ALA A 33 -1.23 -10.05 2.18
N ILE A 34 -1.68 -9.28 3.16
CA ILE A 34 -1.70 -7.83 3.15
C ILE A 34 -0.95 -7.32 4.37
N PHE A 35 0.07 -6.51 4.12
CA PHE A 35 0.84 -5.82 5.14
C PHE A 35 0.43 -4.35 5.21
N ASN A 36 0.43 -3.81 6.42
CA ASN A 36 -0.14 -2.49 6.76
C ASN A 36 -1.66 -2.39 6.52
N ALA A 37 -2.40 -3.40 6.97
CA ALA A 37 -3.84 -3.47 6.90
C ALA A 37 -4.59 -2.47 7.83
N GLY A 38 -3.93 -1.61 8.59
CA GLY A 38 -4.58 -0.56 9.39
C GLY A 38 -5.42 0.39 8.53
N ARG A 39 -5.07 0.53 7.25
CA ARG A 39 -5.86 1.27 6.23
C ARG A 39 -6.73 0.37 5.34
N PHE A 40 -6.94 -0.87 5.76
CA PHE A 40 -7.76 -1.87 5.06
C PHE A 40 -9.24 -1.51 4.99
N GLN A 41 -9.68 -0.40 5.59
CA GLN A 41 -11.04 0.13 5.43
C GLN A 41 -11.41 0.37 3.95
N GLU A 42 -10.44 0.66 3.10
CA GLU A 42 -10.66 0.91 1.67
C GLU A 42 -10.78 -0.37 0.82
N TRP A 43 -10.41 -1.54 1.38
CA TRP A 43 -10.46 -2.82 0.65
C TRP A 43 -11.84 -3.12 0.07
N ARG A 44 -12.91 -2.74 0.77
CA ARG A 44 -14.29 -3.00 0.33
C ARG A 44 -14.59 -2.32 -1.01
N LYS A 45 -14.02 -1.14 -1.24
CA LYS A 45 -14.14 -0.39 -2.50
C LYS A 45 -13.26 -0.99 -3.61
N ILE A 46 -12.23 -1.74 -3.24
CA ILE A 46 -11.26 -2.37 -4.14
C ILE A 46 -11.57 -3.86 -4.36
N ARG A 47 -12.64 -4.39 -3.74
CA ARG A 47 -13.01 -5.81 -3.82
C ARG A 47 -13.45 -6.16 -5.24
N ILE A 48 -12.54 -6.74 -6.00
CA ILE A 48 -12.76 -7.12 -7.41
C ILE A 48 -13.28 -8.57 -7.53
N LYS A 49 -13.01 -9.45 -6.55
CA LYS A 49 -13.42 -10.88 -6.53
C LYS A 49 -13.52 -11.46 -5.11
N LEU A 50 -14.02 -12.71 -4.99
CA LEU A 50 -14.06 -13.50 -3.76
C LEU A 50 -12.67 -14.06 -3.42
N PHE A 51 -11.92 -13.34 -2.59
CA PHE A 51 -10.60 -13.72 -2.08
C PHE A 51 -10.64 -13.91 -0.56
N LEU A 52 -9.79 -14.80 -0.04
CA LEU A 52 -9.37 -14.83 1.35
C LEU A 52 -8.26 -13.79 1.54
N TYR A 53 -8.30 -13.05 2.62
CA TYR A 53 -7.28 -12.04 2.92
C TYR A 53 -6.64 -12.34 4.27
N ILE A 54 -5.31 -12.28 4.32
CA ILE A 54 -4.55 -12.29 5.58
C ILE A 54 -4.09 -10.85 5.81
N ALA A 55 -4.70 -10.16 6.76
CA ALA A 55 -4.43 -8.78 7.12
C ALA A 55 -3.45 -8.71 8.30
N ILE A 56 -2.23 -8.23 8.06
CA ILE A 56 -1.18 -8.09 9.06
C ILE A 56 -0.96 -6.60 9.34
N ASP A 57 -1.26 -6.16 10.57
CA ASP A 57 -0.95 -4.82 11.08
C ASP A 57 -1.16 -4.77 12.61
N LEU A 58 -0.30 -4.06 13.34
CA LEU A 58 -0.53 -3.76 14.75
C LEU A 58 -1.78 -2.90 14.97
N ASP A 59 -2.01 -1.94 14.06
CA ASP A 59 -3.01 -0.89 14.19
C ASP A 59 -4.35 -1.27 13.53
N ILE A 60 -4.57 -2.55 13.23
CA ILE A 60 -5.81 -2.97 12.60
C ILE A 60 -7.00 -2.75 13.56
N ASP A 61 -7.94 -1.92 13.12
CA ASP A 61 -9.18 -1.63 13.84
C ASP A 61 -10.24 -2.71 13.53
N ILE A 62 -10.26 -3.76 14.37
CA ILE A 62 -11.17 -4.90 14.24
C ILE A 62 -12.62 -4.51 14.44
N ASP A 63 -12.90 -3.56 15.33
CA ASP A 63 -14.27 -3.13 15.61
C ASP A 63 -14.87 -2.43 14.39
N THR A 64 -14.10 -1.54 13.78
CA THR A 64 -14.51 -0.87 12.54
C THR A 64 -14.63 -1.86 11.39
N LEU A 65 -13.68 -2.79 11.24
CA LEU A 65 -13.78 -3.84 10.22
C LEU A 65 -15.05 -4.68 10.40
N THR A 66 -15.37 -5.06 11.65
CA THR A 66 -16.52 -5.92 11.99
C THR A 66 -17.85 -5.22 11.83
N LYS A 67 -17.96 -3.97 12.30
CA LYS A 67 -19.19 -3.15 12.15
C LYS A 67 -19.57 -2.95 10.70
N HIS A 68 -18.58 -2.83 9.83
CA HIS A 68 -18.85 -2.61 8.44
C HIS A 68 -19.03 -3.91 7.67
N SER A 69 -18.44 -5.04 8.09
CA SER A 69 -18.39 -6.34 7.37
C SER A 69 -19.72 -7.11 7.27
N ASN A 70 -20.77 -6.53 6.70
CA ASN A 70 -21.95 -7.31 6.28
C ASN A 70 -21.49 -8.47 5.37
N LYS A 71 -21.68 -9.73 5.84
CA LYS A 71 -21.37 -11.01 5.16
C LYS A 71 -19.90 -11.47 5.13
N ILE A 72 -18.96 -10.74 5.71
CA ILE A 72 -17.54 -11.16 5.73
C ILE A 72 -17.20 -11.61 7.15
N LYS A 73 -16.62 -12.81 7.28
CA LYS A 73 -16.13 -13.29 8.58
C LYS A 73 -14.75 -12.68 8.84
N ILE A 74 -14.58 -12.04 9.99
CA ILE A 74 -13.28 -11.57 10.47
C ILE A 74 -12.85 -12.51 11.59
N ILE A 75 -11.71 -13.18 11.40
CA ILE A 75 -11.23 -14.20 12.30
C ILE A 75 -9.76 -13.90 12.59
N GLN A 76 -9.32 -14.13 13.83
CA GLN A 76 -7.90 -14.03 14.14
C GLN A 76 -7.12 -15.07 13.32
N PHE A 77 -5.99 -14.64 12.76
CA PHE A 77 -5.12 -15.49 11.98
C PHE A 77 -4.53 -16.59 12.86
N ASP A 78 -4.64 -17.80 12.35
CA ASP A 78 -3.94 -18.99 12.77
C ASP A 78 -3.58 -19.75 11.49
N ILE A 79 -2.46 -20.47 11.49
CA ILE A 79 -2.01 -21.25 10.33
C ILE A 79 -3.10 -22.24 9.90
N SER A 80 -3.78 -22.87 10.87
CA SER A 80 -4.92 -23.77 10.56
C SER A 80 -6.10 -23.04 9.91
N SER A 81 -6.22 -21.73 10.14
CA SER A 81 -7.31 -20.91 9.63
C SER A 81 -7.16 -20.56 8.14
N ILE A 82 -5.97 -20.72 7.54
CA ILE A 82 -5.79 -20.50 6.10
C ILE A 82 -6.61 -21.51 5.28
N LEU A 83 -6.93 -22.66 5.85
CA LEU A 83 -7.77 -23.70 5.23
C LEU A 83 -9.27 -23.39 5.29
N ARG A 84 -9.69 -22.28 5.91
CA ARG A 84 -11.11 -21.96 6.16
C ARG A 84 -11.80 -21.29 4.97
N LEU A 85 -13.13 -21.20 5.09
CA LEU A 85 -14.13 -20.84 4.07
C LEU A 85 -13.80 -19.57 3.25
N ARG A 86 -14.30 -19.58 2.01
CA ARG A 86 -14.42 -18.41 1.13
C ARG A 86 -15.11 -17.25 1.88
N GLU A 87 -14.69 -16.01 1.63
CA GLU A 87 -15.20 -14.79 2.28
C GLU A 87 -14.78 -14.56 3.74
N THR A 88 -13.53 -14.89 4.06
CA THR A 88 -12.93 -14.63 5.38
C THR A 88 -11.76 -13.65 5.27
N VAL A 89 -11.70 -12.70 6.20
CA VAL A 89 -10.49 -11.91 6.51
C VAL A 89 -9.87 -12.52 7.76
N LEU A 90 -8.68 -13.09 7.60
CA LEU A 90 -7.84 -13.49 8.72
C LEU A 90 -7.03 -12.27 9.16
N TYR A 91 -7.02 -11.91 10.43
CA TYR A 91 -6.24 -10.76 10.91
C TYR A 91 -5.14 -11.15 11.90
N CYS A 92 -4.00 -10.49 11.83
CA CYS A 92 -2.91 -10.66 12.78
C CYS A 92 -2.46 -9.30 13.30
N LYS A 93 -2.68 -9.05 14.60
CA LYS A 93 -2.26 -7.84 15.31
C LYS A 93 -0.80 -7.92 15.73
N ILE A 94 0.10 -7.81 14.76
CA ILE A 94 1.53 -8.00 14.98
C ILE A 94 2.34 -7.17 13.97
N LYS A 95 3.61 -6.88 14.31
CA LYS A 95 4.54 -6.30 13.34
C LYS A 95 4.79 -7.27 12.20
N SER A 96 5.06 -6.72 11.03
CA SER A 96 5.25 -7.49 9.81
C SER A 96 6.47 -8.40 9.89
N GLU A 97 7.57 -7.91 10.47
CA GLU A 97 8.77 -8.70 10.73
C GLU A 97 8.49 -9.86 11.69
N ASP A 98 7.81 -9.57 12.80
CA ASP A 98 7.48 -10.55 13.83
C ASP A 98 6.54 -11.62 13.28
N PHE A 99 5.58 -11.25 12.43
CA PHE A 99 4.73 -12.21 11.71
C PHE A 99 5.57 -13.19 10.89
N VAL A 100 6.50 -12.68 10.09
CA VAL A 100 7.37 -13.51 9.24
C VAL A 100 8.23 -14.45 10.07
N VAL A 101 8.84 -13.94 11.15
CA VAL A 101 9.75 -14.72 11.99
C VAL A 101 8.99 -15.76 12.82
N GLN A 102 7.93 -15.36 13.52
CA GLN A 102 7.23 -16.25 14.47
C GLN A 102 6.40 -17.33 13.79
N THR A 103 5.85 -17.05 12.61
CA THR A 103 4.98 -18.01 11.90
C THR A 103 5.69 -18.73 10.75
N ASN A 104 6.98 -18.42 10.51
CA ASN A 104 7.70 -18.85 9.32
C ASN A 104 6.93 -18.50 8.03
N ALA A 105 6.33 -17.30 8.00
CA ALA A 105 5.34 -16.93 6.99
C ALA A 105 5.88 -17.01 5.57
N ASN A 106 7.16 -16.69 5.36
CA ASN A 106 7.79 -16.72 4.05
C ASN A 106 7.74 -18.11 3.42
N VAL A 107 7.94 -19.18 4.20
CA VAL A 107 7.87 -20.57 3.70
C VAL A 107 6.43 -20.95 3.41
N ILE A 108 5.52 -20.66 4.33
CA ILE A 108 4.10 -21.01 4.19
C ILE A 108 3.48 -20.29 2.99
N ILE A 109 3.62 -18.97 2.93
CA ILE A 109 3.10 -18.12 1.86
C ILE A 109 3.67 -18.54 0.49
N ALA A 110 4.98 -18.81 0.42
CA ALA A 110 5.62 -19.30 -0.81
C ALA A 110 5.04 -20.66 -1.25
N SER A 111 4.99 -21.64 -0.33
CA SER A 111 4.49 -22.99 -0.62
C SER A 111 3.03 -22.99 -1.09
N MET A 112 2.25 -22.00 -0.66
CA MET A 112 0.85 -21.85 -1.00
C MET A 112 0.62 -20.98 -2.24
N GLY A 113 1.67 -20.40 -2.83
CA GLY A 113 1.57 -19.45 -3.94
C GLY A 113 0.73 -18.22 -3.60
N VAL A 114 0.81 -17.75 -2.35
CA VAL A 114 0.06 -16.59 -1.87
C VAL A 114 0.90 -15.33 -2.14
N PRO A 115 0.41 -14.37 -2.92
CA PRO A 115 1.12 -13.11 -3.08
C PRO A 115 1.03 -12.24 -1.83
N ALA A 116 2.10 -11.52 -1.55
CA ALA A 116 2.17 -10.52 -0.51
C ALA A 116 1.96 -9.11 -1.08
N VAL A 117 1.11 -8.32 -0.42
CA VAL A 117 0.75 -6.97 -0.85
C VAL A 117 1.09 -5.96 0.24
N PHE A 118 1.90 -4.97 -0.12
CA PHE A 118 2.32 -3.87 0.76
C PHE A 118 1.56 -2.61 0.39
N LEU A 119 0.52 -2.30 1.16
CA LEU A 119 -0.44 -1.24 0.84
C LEU A 119 -0.03 0.14 1.33
N PHE A 120 1.06 0.23 2.07
CA PHE A 120 1.54 1.51 2.57
C PHE A 120 3.01 1.39 2.90
N SER A 121 3.79 2.34 2.36
CA SER A 121 5.14 2.66 2.81
C SER A 121 6.02 1.43 2.92
N ILE A 122 6.34 0.88 1.74
CA ILE A 122 7.27 -0.22 1.48
C ILE A 122 8.56 -0.10 2.32
N SER A 123 9.00 1.13 2.63
CA SER A 123 10.18 1.38 3.46
C SER A 123 10.14 0.74 4.85
N TYR A 124 8.96 0.61 5.45
CA TYR A 124 8.81 -0.10 6.72
C TYR A 124 8.94 -1.61 6.60
N HIS A 125 8.90 -2.16 5.38
CA HIS A 125 8.85 -3.60 5.14
C HIS A 125 10.06 -4.13 4.38
N ILE A 126 11.14 -3.34 4.24
CA ILE A 126 12.33 -3.75 3.46
C ILE A 126 12.87 -5.10 3.94
N GLY A 127 12.91 -5.32 5.26
CA GLY A 127 13.34 -6.59 5.85
C GLY A 127 12.43 -7.76 5.46
N VAL A 128 11.11 -7.55 5.55
CA VAL A 128 10.09 -8.54 5.14
C VAL A 128 10.19 -8.85 3.64
N ILE A 129 10.27 -7.81 2.81
CA ILE A 129 10.37 -7.91 1.35
C ILE A 129 11.62 -8.68 0.94
N THR A 130 12.75 -8.39 1.56
CA THR A 130 14.01 -9.09 1.27
C THR A 130 13.89 -10.58 1.57
N ARG A 131 13.29 -10.94 2.72
CA ARG A 131 13.06 -12.35 3.11
C ARG A 131 12.11 -13.06 2.14
N PHE A 132 11.04 -12.38 1.75
CA PHE A 132 10.06 -12.88 0.79
C PHE A 132 10.66 -13.09 -0.60
N LYS A 133 11.48 -12.16 -1.09
CA LYS A 133 12.25 -12.35 -2.33
C LYS A 133 13.10 -13.61 -2.29
N SER A 134 13.87 -13.80 -1.22
CA SER A 134 14.72 -15.00 -1.07
C SER A 134 13.92 -16.30 -1.00
N SER A 135 12.64 -16.23 -0.63
CA SER A 135 11.72 -17.37 -0.58
C SER A 135 10.84 -17.49 -1.83
N HIS A 136 11.08 -16.67 -2.87
CA HIS A 136 10.30 -16.66 -4.11
C HIS A 136 8.80 -16.40 -3.90
N VAL A 137 8.47 -15.55 -2.92
CA VAL A 137 7.11 -15.05 -2.75
C VAL A 137 6.88 -13.92 -3.75
N SER A 138 5.80 -14.01 -4.54
CA SER A 138 5.40 -12.89 -5.39
C SER A 138 4.89 -11.73 -4.54
N MET A 139 5.41 -10.53 -4.79
CA MET A 139 5.17 -9.34 -3.98
C MET A 139 4.74 -8.16 -4.84
N PHE A 140 3.77 -7.41 -4.32
CA PHE A 140 3.22 -6.23 -4.96
C PHE A 140 3.12 -5.09 -3.96
N GLY A 141 3.50 -3.88 -4.33
CA GLY A 141 3.42 -2.75 -3.41
C GLY A 141 3.53 -1.41 -4.11
N TYR A 142 3.32 -0.35 -3.34
CA TYR A 142 3.58 1.01 -3.81
C TYR A 142 4.10 1.91 -2.68
N GLY A 143 4.73 3.02 -3.04
CA GLY A 143 5.25 3.99 -2.08
C GLY A 143 5.87 5.22 -2.76
N TYR A 144 6.66 5.97 -2.01
CA TYR A 144 7.50 7.05 -2.54
C TYR A 144 8.97 6.75 -2.31
N ILE A 145 9.80 6.99 -3.32
CA ILE A 145 11.27 6.99 -3.15
C ILE A 145 11.81 8.37 -2.83
N HIS A 146 13.01 8.39 -2.29
CA HIS A 146 13.74 9.58 -1.88
C HIS A 146 15.09 9.73 -2.61
N ASP A 147 15.33 8.95 -3.66
CA ASP A 147 16.58 9.00 -4.45
C ASP A 147 16.83 10.36 -5.10
N TYR A 148 15.76 11.12 -5.33
CA TYR A 148 15.81 12.44 -5.92
C TYR A 148 14.89 13.38 -5.13
N ILE A 149 15.34 13.80 -3.95
CA ILE A 149 14.75 14.96 -3.27
C ILE A 149 15.49 16.19 -3.79
N PRO A 150 14.82 17.11 -4.51
CA PRO A 150 15.44 18.36 -4.93
C PRO A 150 15.97 19.11 -3.69
N PRO A 151 17.12 19.79 -3.78
CA PRO A 151 17.64 20.60 -2.68
C PRO A 151 16.63 21.63 -2.16
N ALA A 152 15.78 22.18 -3.03
CA ALA A 152 14.71 23.11 -2.69
C ALA A 152 13.62 22.51 -1.79
N SER A 153 13.52 21.19 -1.74
CA SER A 153 12.55 20.44 -0.93
C SER A 153 13.12 20.02 0.43
N ILE A 154 14.41 20.32 0.70
CA ILE A 154 15.08 20.12 1.99
C ILE A 154 14.60 21.24 2.94
N ASP A 155 14.28 20.90 4.20
CA ASP A 155 13.81 21.80 5.28
C ASP A 155 12.48 22.55 5.07
N MET A 156 11.70 22.18 4.06
CA MET A 156 10.32 22.67 3.94
C MET A 156 9.48 22.20 5.14
N ARG A 157 8.75 23.15 5.75
CA ARG A 157 7.85 22.94 6.90
C ARG A 157 6.80 21.85 6.61
N PRO A 158 6.28 21.14 7.63
CA PRO A 158 5.27 20.08 7.47
C PRO A 158 4.09 20.52 6.59
N ILE A 159 3.40 19.54 5.99
CA ILE A 159 2.24 19.79 5.12
C ILE A 159 1.35 20.87 5.74
N THR A 160 1.34 22.04 5.09
CA THR A 160 0.47 23.15 5.49
C THR A 160 -0.53 23.35 4.36
N MET A 161 -1.79 23.12 4.70
CA MET A 161 -2.91 23.53 3.86
C MET A 161 -3.21 24.98 4.21
N ARG A 162 -3.20 25.85 3.21
CA ARG A 162 -3.68 27.21 3.33
C ARG A 162 -4.73 27.45 2.27
N VAL A 163 -5.82 28.08 2.68
CA VAL A 163 -6.79 28.62 1.75
C VAL A 163 -6.28 29.99 1.36
N GLU A 164 -5.79 30.11 0.13
CA GLU A 164 -5.43 31.38 -0.48
C GLU A 164 -6.64 31.89 -1.28
N ARG A 165 -6.76 33.22 -1.41
CA ARG A 165 -7.70 33.83 -2.34
C ARG A 165 -6.88 34.53 -3.41
N GLU A 166 -7.08 34.12 -4.66
CA GLU A 166 -6.50 34.86 -5.78
C GLU A 166 -7.15 36.26 -5.86
N PRO A 167 -6.37 37.33 -6.08
CA PRO A 167 -6.92 38.66 -6.29
C PRO A 167 -7.93 38.64 -7.45
N GLY A 168 -9.19 38.96 -7.17
CA GLY A 168 -10.27 38.98 -8.17
C GLY A 168 -11.07 37.68 -8.31
N SER A 169 -10.70 36.60 -7.61
CA SER A 169 -11.46 35.34 -7.60
C SER A 169 -12.32 35.20 -6.35
N THR A 170 -13.58 34.78 -6.52
CA THR A 170 -14.48 34.42 -5.41
C THR A 170 -14.27 32.98 -4.95
N ALA A 171 -13.54 32.16 -5.72
CA ALA A 171 -13.29 30.77 -5.40
C ALA A 171 -12.06 30.63 -4.48
N PRO A 172 -12.16 29.92 -3.34
CA PRO A 172 -11.01 29.65 -2.49
C PRO A 172 -10.01 28.72 -3.19
N LEU A 173 -8.75 29.15 -3.33
CA LEU A 173 -7.65 28.34 -3.82
C LEU A 173 -7.02 27.58 -2.64
N VAL A 174 -7.20 26.27 -2.59
CA VAL A 174 -6.51 25.45 -1.58
C VAL A 174 -5.10 25.13 -2.05
N VAL A 175 -4.12 25.80 -1.47
CA VAL A 175 -2.69 25.55 -1.69
C VAL A 175 -2.18 24.58 -0.63
N ALA A 176 -1.67 23.44 -1.09
CA ALA A 176 -0.99 22.46 -0.24
C ALA A 176 0.51 22.57 -0.50
N ARG A 177 1.28 22.99 0.49
CA ARG A 177 2.74 22.95 0.42
C ARG A 177 3.23 21.68 1.09
N PHE A 178 3.89 20.83 0.31
CA PHE A 178 4.45 19.56 0.78
C PHE A 178 5.88 19.79 1.24
N GLY A 179 6.07 20.00 2.54
CA GLY A 179 7.39 19.73 3.14
C GLY A 179 7.52 18.29 3.54
N LYS A 180 8.68 17.92 4.13
CA LYS A 180 8.91 16.57 4.69
C LYS A 180 7.62 16.08 5.33
N SER A 181 7.19 14.91 4.89
CA SER A 181 6.08 14.21 5.50
C SER A 181 6.31 14.19 7.01
N LYS A 182 5.35 14.66 7.80
CA LYS A 182 5.37 14.43 9.24
C LYS A 182 5.24 12.93 9.56
N TYR A 183 4.94 12.09 8.56
CA TYR A 183 5.18 10.68 8.64
C TYR A 183 6.69 10.47 8.64
N ALA A 184 7.22 9.97 9.76
CA ALA A 184 8.57 9.43 9.87
C ALA A 184 8.70 8.15 9.03
N GLU A 185 8.26 8.20 7.77
CA GLU A 185 8.48 7.15 6.80
C GLU A 185 10.00 7.05 6.62
N PRO A 186 10.57 5.88 6.91
CA PRO A 186 11.98 5.66 6.65
C PRO A 186 12.24 5.92 5.17
N VAL A 187 13.41 6.49 4.91
CA VAL A 187 13.85 6.85 3.56
C VAL A 187 13.84 5.60 2.69
N LEU A 188 12.94 5.57 1.69
CA LEU A 188 12.94 4.53 0.66
C LEU A 188 13.89 4.93 -0.46
N LEU A 189 14.87 4.09 -0.75
CA LEU A 189 15.73 4.23 -1.93
C LEU A 189 15.37 3.16 -2.94
N MET A 190 15.42 3.46 -4.25
CA MET A 190 15.08 2.50 -5.30
C MET A 190 15.97 1.26 -5.24
N LYS A 191 17.24 1.43 -4.88
CA LYS A 191 18.19 0.33 -4.66
C LYS A 191 17.88 -0.55 -3.44
N SER A 192 17.06 -0.08 -2.49
CA SER A 192 16.78 -0.79 -1.24
C SER A 192 15.72 -1.87 -1.40
N VAL A 193 14.98 -1.87 -2.51
CA VAL A 193 13.91 -2.85 -2.74
C VAL A 193 14.00 -3.37 -4.16
N PRO A 194 13.93 -4.70 -4.34
CA PRO A 194 13.98 -5.33 -5.64
C PRO A 194 12.83 -4.89 -6.54
N ASP A 195 13.10 -4.79 -7.84
CA ASP A 195 12.08 -4.70 -8.89
C ASP A 195 11.10 -3.51 -8.72
N MET A 196 11.55 -2.45 -8.04
CA MET A 196 10.83 -1.17 -7.96
C MET A 196 10.94 -0.39 -9.26
N ARG A 197 9.84 0.24 -9.66
CA ARG A 197 9.72 1.04 -10.88
C ARG A 197 8.91 2.31 -10.60
N LEU A 198 9.24 3.39 -11.28
CA LEU A 198 8.49 4.65 -11.19
C LEU A 198 7.11 4.50 -11.82
N VAL A 199 6.08 5.03 -11.16
CA VAL A 199 4.69 5.00 -11.63
C VAL A 199 4.55 5.66 -13.00
N SER A 200 5.25 6.78 -13.23
CA SER A 200 5.28 7.47 -14.52
C SER A 200 5.74 6.58 -15.68
N ALA A 201 6.60 5.59 -15.40
CA ALA A 201 7.14 4.69 -16.41
C ALA A 201 6.25 3.47 -16.68
N VAL A 202 5.52 2.96 -15.68
CA VAL A 202 4.80 1.68 -15.78
C VAL A 202 3.28 1.79 -15.70
N MET A 203 2.74 2.95 -15.33
CA MET A 203 1.31 3.22 -15.26
C MET A 203 0.98 4.61 -15.85
N PRO A 204 1.22 4.82 -17.15
CA PRO A 204 1.03 6.12 -17.79
C PRO A 204 -0.42 6.61 -17.73
N ASP A 205 -1.40 5.71 -17.64
CA ASP A 205 -2.83 5.99 -17.46
C ASP A 205 -3.16 6.59 -16.07
N VAL A 206 -2.41 6.19 -15.06
CA VAL A 206 -2.52 6.79 -13.72
C VAL A 206 -1.75 8.11 -13.69
N TRP A 207 -0.58 8.16 -14.34
CA TRP A 207 0.24 9.35 -14.45
C TRP A 207 -0.43 10.51 -15.21
N SER A 208 -1.20 10.22 -16.27
CA SER A 208 -1.86 11.25 -17.08
C SER A 208 -2.92 12.05 -16.31
N GLY A 209 -3.32 11.59 -15.12
CA GLY A 209 -4.23 12.31 -14.23
C GLY A 209 -3.52 13.15 -13.16
N VAL A 210 -2.19 13.27 -13.19
CA VAL A 210 -1.42 14.08 -12.23
C VAL A 210 -1.59 15.56 -12.57
N ASP A 211 -2.14 16.32 -11.63
CA ASP A 211 -2.13 17.79 -11.71
C ASP A 211 -0.69 18.32 -11.62
N SER A 212 -0.39 19.35 -12.40
CA SER A 212 0.86 20.12 -12.33
C SER A 212 1.32 20.43 -10.89
N ALA A 213 0.40 20.77 -9.99
CA ALA A 213 0.66 21.09 -8.59
C ALA A 213 1.08 19.86 -7.76
N ALA A 214 0.82 18.65 -8.23
CA ALA A 214 1.18 17.40 -7.58
C ALA A 214 2.40 16.69 -8.21
N ILE A 215 2.92 17.17 -9.35
CA ILE A 215 4.03 16.54 -10.09
C ILE A 215 5.26 16.32 -9.21
N ASP A 216 5.66 17.30 -8.39
CA ASP A 216 6.86 17.20 -7.55
C ASP A 216 6.79 16.02 -6.56
N ILE A 217 5.60 15.75 -6.01
CA ILE A 217 5.39 14.59 -5.11
C ILE A 217 5.24 13.31 -5.90
N MET A 218 4.39 13.33 -6.93
CA MET A 218 4.06 12.13 -7.69
C MET A 218 5.24 11.61 -8.50
N SER A 219 6.18 12.46 -8.89
CA SER A 219 7.41 12.06 -9.60
C SER A 219 8.24 11.03 -8.85
N ARG A 220 8.03 10.93 -7.53
CA ARG A 220 8.68 9.97 -6.64
C ARG A 220 7.86 8.72 -6.39
N ALA A 221 6.64 8.65 -6.92
CA ALA A 221 5.75 7.52 -6.72
C ALA A 221 6.33 6.27 -7.42
N VAL A 222 6.42 5.19 -6.67
CA VAL A 222 6.93 3.91 -7.14
C VAL A 222 5.96 2.79 -6.90
N ILE A 223 6.21 1.72 -7.62
CA ILE A 223 5.51 0.47 -7.55
C ILE A 223 6.50 -0.68 -7.62
N MET A 224 6.29 -1.69 -6.80
CA MET A 224 7.07 -2.91 -6.74
C MET A 224 6.24 -4.05 -7.34
N TYR A 225 6.81 -4.73 -8.33
CA TYR A 225 6.27 -5.97 -8.91
C TYR A 225 7.38 -7.01 -8.95
N SER A 226 7.41 -7.90 -7.98
CA SER A 226 8.33 -9.03 -7.93
C SER A 226 7.49 -10.30 -8.09
N SER A 227 7.63 -11.03 -9.19
CA SER A 227 6.93 -12.30 -9.41
C SER A 227 7.84 -13.47 -9.15
#